data_AF-H9BRS2-F1
#
_entry.id   AF-H9BRS2-F1
#
_cell.length_a   1.000
_cell.length_b   1.000
_cell.length_c   1.000
_cell.angle_alpha   90.00
_cell.angle_beta   90.00
_cell.angle_gamma   90.00
#
_symmetry.space_group_name_H-M   'P 1'
#
loop_
_entity.id
_entity.type
_entity.pdbx_description
1 polymer ?
#
loop_
_entity_poly.entity_id
_entity_poly.type
_entity_poly.pdbx_seq_one_letter_code
_entity_poly.pdbx_strand_id
1 'polypeptide(L)'
;MGNRFVFPDGTITVLVVLVSAAIMMVGLYFTFRRLKELNQGFGANSLKALGLILFLPTLLIVSVTVAEFKAETLAALLGTVAGYVLSQSKTDS
;
A
#
# COMPACT_ATOMS: atom_id res chain seq x y z
N MET A 1 -20.87 -12.48 28.47
CA MET A 1 -21.47 -12.55 27.12
C MET A 1 -20.80 -11.47 26.29
N GLY A 2 -19.80 -11.84 25.48
CA GLY A 2 -19.09 -10.89 24.63
C GLY A 2 -19.95 -10.59 23.40
N ASN A 3 -20.32 -9.33 23.21
CA ASN A 3 -20.97 -8.87 21.98
C ASN A 3 -20.02 -9.13 20.82
N ARG A 4 -20.24 -10.24 20.11
CA ARG A 4 -19.67 -10.44 18.78
C ARG A 4 -20.47 -9.52 17.86
N PHE A 5 -19.92 -8.33 17.61
CA PHE A 5 -20.35 -7.50 16.50
C PHE A 5 -20.09 -8.30 15.21
N VAL A 6 -21.10 -9.04 14.77
CA VAL A 6 -21.10 -9.69 13.45
C VAL A 6 -21.52 -8.59 12.47
N PHE A 7 -20.53 -7.90 11.92
CA PHE A 7 -20.79 -6.97 10.82
C PHE A 7 -21.16 -7.78 9.58
N PRO A 8 -22.13 -7.32 8.76
CA PRO A 8 -22.35 -7.90 7.43
C PRO A 8 -21.03 -7.86 6.66
N ASP A 9 -20.61 -8.96 6.05
CA ASP A 9 -19.28 -9.09 5.42
C ASP A 9 -18.93 -7.92 4.49
N GLY A 10 -19.93 -7.39 3.77
CA GLY A 10 -19.76 -6.23 2.89
C GLY A 10 -19.45 -4.90 3.60
N THR A 11 -19.89 -4.69 4.84
CA THR A 11 -19.65 -3.44 5.58
C THR A 11 -18.17 -3.30 5.95
N ILE A 12 -17.53 -4.39 6.37
CA ILE A 12 -16.10 -4.40 6.69
C ILE A 12 -15.29 -4.14 5.41
N THR A 13 -15.62 -4.81 4.31
CA THR A 13 -14.94 -4.62 3.02
C THR A 13 -15.03 -3.17 2.54
N VAL A 14 -16.21 -2.55 2.59
CA VAL A 14 -16.38 -1.14 2.21
C VAL A 14 -15.55 -0.22 3.10
N LEU A 15 -15.55 -0.44 4.41
CA LEU A 15 -14.76 0.35 5.35
C LEU A 15 -13.27 0.23 5.06
N VAL A 16 -12.78 -0.98 4.82
CA VAL A 16 -11.38 -1.24 4.46
C VAL A 16 -11.00 -0.50 3.19
N VAL A 17 -11.84 -0.55 2.15
CA VAL A 17 -11.58 0.18 0.90
C VAL A 17 -11.49 1.68 1.12
N LEU A 18 -12.42 2.26 1.89
CA LEU A 18 -12.44 3.70 2.18
C LEU A 18 -11.22 4.14 3.00
N VAL A 19 -10.86 3.38 4.04
CA VAL A 19 -9.69 3.67 4.87
C VAL A 19 -8.41 3.54 4.07
N SER A 20 -8.26 2.47 3.27
CA SER A 20 -7.11 2.29 2.39
C SER A 20 -6.97 3.42 1.38
N ALA A 21 -8.07 3.85 0.75
CA ALA A 21 -8.06 4.99 -0.18
C ALA A 21 -7.67 6.30 0.51
N ALA A 22 -8.16 6.55 1.72
CA ALA A 22 -7.78 7.70 2.52
C ALA A 22 -6.28 7.67 2.87
N ILE A 23 -5.74 6.52 3.29
CA ILE A 23 -4.31 6.34 3.57
C ILE A 23 -3.47 6.60 2.32
N MET A 24 -3.87 6.11 1.14
CA MET A 24 -3.17 6.38 -0.11
C MET A 24 -3.13 7.90 -0.39
N MET A 25 -4.27 8.60 -0.31
CA MET A 25 -4.32 10.04 -0.54
C MET A 25 -3.44 10.82 0.45
N VAL A 26 -3.48 10.47 1.73
CA VAL A 26 -2.66 11.09 2.76
C VAL A 26 -1.17 10.84 2.51
N GLY A 27 -0.78 9.60 2.21
CA GLY A 27 0.61 9.24 1.92
C GLY A 27 1.15 9.98 0.69
N LEU A 28 0.35 10.09 -0.37
CA LEU A 28 0.69 10.89 -1.56
C LEU A 28 0.92 12.35 -1.17
N TYR A 29 -0.03 12.95 -0.46
CA TYR A 29 0.06 14.34 -0.03
C TYR A 29 1.33 14.61 0.78
N PHE A 30 1.67 13.76 1.75
CA PHE A 30 2.90 13.89 2.53
C PHE A 30 4.16 13.73 1.66
N THR A 31 4.15 12.81 0.70
CA THR A 31 5.30 12.60 -0.21
C THR A 31 5.54 13.84 -1.07
N PHE A 32 4.48 14.37 -1.70
CA PHE A 32 4.59 15.58 -2.51
C PHE A 32 4.99 16.80 -1.70
N ARG A 33 4.42 16.96 -0.49
CA ARG A 33 4.79 18.03 0.42
C ARG A 33 6.26 17.94 0.81
N ARG A 34 6.76 16.74 1.14
CA ARG A 34 8.15 16.52 1.51
C ARG A 34 9.11 16.79 0.36
N LEU A 35 8.77 16.36 -0.86
CA LEU A 35 9.55 16.67 -2.07
C LEU A 35 9.65 18.18 -2.30
N LYS A 36 8.53 18.90 -2.15
CA LYS A 36 8.49 20.36 -2.27
C LYS A 36 9.33 21.05 -1.19
N GLU A 37 9.22 20.62 0.07
CA GLU A 37 10.01 21.16 1.19
C GLU A 37 11.52 20.95 1.00
N LEU A 38 11.92 19.83 0.38
CA LEU A 38 13.32 19.53 0.08
C LEU A 38 13.82 20.16 -1.22
N ASN A 39 12.98 20.86 -1.99
CA ASN A 39 13.26 21.31 -3.37
C ASN A 39 13.83 20.18 -4.25
N GLN A 40 13.36 18.95 -4.03
CA GLN A 40 13.80 17.78 -4.77
C GLN A 40 12.75 17.39 -5.81
N GLY A 41 13.21 17.07 -7.01
CA GLY A 41 12.37 16.45 -8.03
C GLY A 41 12.03 14.99 -7.68
N PHE A 42 11.31 14.34 -8.59
CA PHE A 42 11.05 12.90 -8.48
C PHE A 42 12.33 12.09 -8.67
N GLY A 43 12.93 11.68 -7.56
CA GLY A 43 14.05 10.75 -7.52
C GLY A 43 13.63 9.31 -7.23
N ALA A 44 14.62 8.41 -7.20
CA ALA A 44 14.42 6.99 -6.90
C ALA A 44 13.71 6.76 -5.56
N ASN A 45 14.05 7.53 -4.53
CA ASN A 45 13.45 7.40 -3.20
C ASN A 45 11.97 7.80 -3.17
N SER A 46 11.59 8.88 -3.86
CA SER A 46 10.17 9.25 -3.98
C SER A 46 9.39 8.25 -4.81
N LEU A 47 9.98 7.71 -5.87
CA LEU A 47 9.31 6.70 -6.69
C LEU A 47 9.04 5.44 -5.86
N LYS A 48 10.04 4.96 -5.11
CA LYS A 48 9.89 3.88 -4.13
C LYS A 48 8.82 4.16 -3.09
N ALA A 49 8.79 5.37 -2.53
CA ALA A 49 7.79 5.76 -1.56
C ALA A 49 6.37 5.73 -2.18
N LEU A 50 6.21 6.27 -3.39
CA LEU A 50 4.94 6.23 -4.11
C LEU A 50 4.48 4.79 -4.39
N GLY A 51 5.38 3.93 -4.86
CA GLY A 51 5.07 2.53 -5.10
C GLY A 51 4.58 1.83 -3.82
N LEU A 52 5.23 2.07 -2.67
CA LEU A 52 4.79 1.51 -1.40
C LEU A 52 3.44 2.06 -0.92
N ILE A 53 3.24 3.37 -1.02
CA ILE A 53 2.01 4.06 -0.60
C ILE A 53 0.81 3.55 -1.37
N LEU A 54 0.98 3.19 -2.65
CA LEU A 54 -0.10 2.66 -3.47
C LEU A 54 -0.24 1.14 -3.31
N PHE A 55 0.87 0.40 -3.27
CA PHE A 55 0.84 -1.05 -3.33
C PHE A 55 0.39 -1.71 -2.03
N LEU A 56 0.88 -1.26 -0.87
CA LEU A 56 0.53 -1.88 0.42
C LEU A 56 -0.97 -1.77 0.74
N PRO A 57 -1.62 -0.59 0.61
CA PRO A 57 -3.05 -0.51 0.86
C PRO A 57 -3.86 -1.23 -0.22
N THR A 58 -3.33 -1.36 -1.45
CA THR A 58 -3.95 -2.19 -2.50
C THR A 58 -3.93 -3.67 -2.15
N LEU A 59 -2.82 -4.20 -1.60
CA LEU A 59 -2.80 -5.58 -1.11
C LEU A 59 -3.84 -5.84 -0.03
N LEU A 60 -4.02 -4.88 0.88
CA LEU A 60 -4.99 -4.98 1.95
C LEU A 60 -6.44 -4.93 1.42
N ILE A 61 -6.71 -4.17 0.36
CA ILE A 61 -8.01 -4.20 -0.34
C ILE A 61 -8.22 -5.57 -1.00
N VAL A 62 -7.22 -6.07 -1.73
CA VAL A 62 -7.31 -7.35 -2.44
C VAL A 62 -7.53 -8.50 -1.46
N SER A 63 -6.87 -8.50 -0.31
CA SER A 63 -7.01 -9.57 0.69
C SER A 63 -8.40 -9.67 1.31
N VAL A 64 -9.21 -8.61 1.26
CA VAL A 64 -10.58 -8.60 1.80
C VAL A 64 -11.66 -8.64 0.72
N THR A 65 -11.29 -8.45 -0.55
CA THR A 65 -12.22 -8.46 -1.69
C THR A 65 -12.16 -9.77 -2.47
N VAL A 66 -11.02 -10.46 -2.45
CA VAL A 66 -10.84 -11.73 -3.12
C VAL A 66 -11.04 -12.87 -2.11
N ALA A 67 -12.15 -13.60 -2.25
CA ALA A 67 -12.56 -14.64 -1.31
C ALA A 67 -11.57 -15.81 -1.17
N GLU A 68 -10.80 -16.11 -2.23
CA GLU A 68 -9.82 -17.20 -2.25
C GLU A 68 -8.41 -16.70 -2.55
N PHE A 69 -7.88 -15.90 -1.62
CA PHE A 69 -6.52 -15.42 -1.74
C PHE A 69 -5.51 -16.49 -1.31
N LYS A 70 -4.88 -17.15 -2.29
CA LYS A 70 -3.89 -18.21 -2.05
C LYS A 70 -2.64 -17.67 -1.36
N ALA A 71 -2.11 -18.44 -0.40
CA ALA A 71 -0.92 -18.06 0.36
C ALA A 71 0.32 -17.87 -0.52
N GLU A 72 0.42 -18.63 -1.61
CA GLU A 72 1.47 -18.52 -2.62
C GLU A 72 1.42 -17.19 -3.36
N THR A 73 0.20 -16.70 -3.66
CA THR A 73 0.00 -15.38 -4.29
C THR A 73 0.40 -14.27 -3.33
N LEU A 74 0.05 -14.37 -2.05
CA LEU A 74 0.54 -13.43 -1.03
C LEU A 74 2.06 -13.42 -0.93
N ALA A 75 2.69 -14.59 -0.88
CA ALA A 75 4.14 -14.71 -0.81
C ALA A 75 4.82 -14.10 -2.04
N ALA A 76 4.27 -14.34 -3.24
CA ALA A 76 4.77 -13.75 -4.47
C ALA A 76 4.64 -12.21 -4.46
N LEU A 77 3.48 -11.69 -4.06
CA LEU A 77 3.24 -10.24 -3.98
C LEU A 77 4.06 -9.56 -2.88
N LEU A 78 4.30 -10.23 -1.76
CA LEU A 78 5.22 -9.74 -0.73
C LEU A 78 6.67 -9.77 -1.21
N GLY A 79 7.05 -10.79 -1.97
CA GLY A 79 8.35 -10.89 -2.62
C GLY A 79 8.60 -9.77 -3.63
N THR A 80 7.58 -9.39 -4.42
CA THR A 80 7.69 -8.24 -5.34
C THR A 80 7.82 -6.92 -4.60
N VAL A 81 7.12 -6.72 -3.47
CA VAL A 81 7.30 -5.54 -2.61
C VAL A 81 8.69 -5.51 -2.03
N ALA A 82 9.15 -6.62 -1.44
CA ALA A 82 10.48 -6.71 -0.86
C ALA A 82 11.55 -6.41 -1.93
N GLY A 83 11.43 -7.01 -3.12
CA GLY A 83 12.29 -6.71 -4.26
C GLY A 83 12.24 -5.26 -4.70
N TYR A 84 11.04 -4.65 -4.74
CA TYR A 84 10.85 -3.25 -5.10
C TYR A 84 11.52 -2.30 -4.09
N VAL A 85 11.34 -2.54 -2.78
CA VAL A 85 11.96 -1.75 -1.71
C VAL A 85 13.48 -1.89 -1.73
N LEU A 86 13.94 -3.14 -1.82
CA LEU A 86 15.36 -3.48 -1.71
C LEU A 86 16.14 -3.21 -3.01
N SER A 87 15.46 -3.02 -4.15
CA SER A 87 16.10 -2.67 -5.41
C SER A 87 16.90 -1.39 -5.23
N GLN A 88 18.22 -1.47 -5.12
CA GLN A 88 19.03 -0.26 -5.13
C GLN A 88 18.86 0.39 -6.49
N SER A 89 18.64 1.70 -6.54
CA SER A 89 18.87 2.43 -7.78
C SER A 89 20.34 2.24 -8.07
N LYS A 90 20.67 1.40 -9.04
CA LYS A 90 22.01 1.33 -9.58
C LYS A 90 22.29 2.73 -10.12
N THR A 91 22.93 3.57 -9.31
CA THR A 91 23.58 4.78 -9.80
C THR A 91 24.77 4.25 -10.56
N ASP A 92 24.54 3.91 -11.84
CA ASP A 92 25.63 3.70 -12.78
C ASP A 92 26.45 5.00 -12.73
N SER A 93 27.61 4.88 -12.08
CA SER A 93 28.65 5.92 -11.97
C SER A 93 29.56 5.83 -13.18
#